data_AF-A0A8T5QWE6-F1
#
_entry.id   AF-A0A8T5QWE6-F1
#
_cell.length_a   1.000
_cell.length_b   1.000
_cell.length_c   1.000
_cell.angle_alpha   90.00
_cell.angle_beta   90.00
_cell.angle_gamma   90.00
#
_symmetry.space_group_name_H-M   'P 1'
#
loop_
_entity.id
_entity.type
_entity.pdbx_description
1 polymer ?
#
loop_
_entity_poly.entity_id
_entity_poly.type
_entity_poly.pdbx_seq_one_letter_code
_entity_poly.pdbx_strand_id
1 'polypeptide(L)'
;GFVHNIEEYENSIIMPILNFQNFFSKITLEPEYDLIKIKLNQIDGNLNGKPFYFNFVRENRVPVLQYIDKVNIPDTRKYAFTFKAVDPDEDNLRIIPTTYDKIDITSITPDTTEKNKWIVAFESNIGKFNTETIRLDVCDSMYCDYQTIELRQE
;
A
#
# COMPACT_ATOMS: atom_id res chain seq x y z
N GLY A 1 -19.81 -4.58 -1.67
CA GLY A 1 -20.87 -5.16 -0.85
C GLY A 1 -20.20 -5.86 0.30
N PHE A 2 -20.47 -5.43 1.54
CA PHE A 2 -19.73 -5.94 2.69
C PHE A 2 -20.49 -7.13 3.28
N VAL A 3 -19.77 -8.26 3.37
CA VAL A 3 -20.23 -9.48 4.04
C VAL A 3 -19.86 -9.35 5.51
N HIS A 4 -20.86 -9.38 6.38
CA HIS A 4 -20.68 -9.52 7.83
C HIS A 4 -20.46 -10.99 8.15
N ASN A 5 -19.29 -11.36 8.66
CA ASN A 5 -19.15 -12.55 9.47
C ASN A 5 -18.86 -12.11 10.91
N ILE A 6 -19.80 -12.45 11.78
CA ILE A 6 -19.84 -12.15 13.19
C ILE A 6 -19.15 -13.32 13.89
N GLU A 7 -18.00 -13.08 14.52
CA GLU A 7 -17.52 -13.93 15.60
C GLU A 7 -17.58 -13.12 16.89
N GLU A 8 -18.24 -13.70 17.88
CA GLU A 8 -18.64 -13.10 19.15
C GLU A 8 -17.42 -12.65 19.96
N TYR A 9 -17.16 -11.34 19.95
CA TYR A 9 -16.66 -10.63 21.13
C TYR A 9 -17.80 -9.74 21.61
N GLU A 10 -18.39 -10.09 22.74
CA GLU A 10 -19.59 -9.43 23.28
C GLU A 10 -19.46 -7.90 23.27
N ASN A 11 -20.14 -7.29 22.28
CA ASN A 11 -20.38 -5.86 22.07
C ASN A 11 -19.25 -5.02 21.44
N SER A 12 -18.53 -5.54 20.45
CA SER A 12 -17.85 -4.70 19.47
C SER A 12 -18.82 -4.23 18.38
N ILE A 13 -19.25 -2.96 18.43
CA ILE A 13 -19.97 -2.33 17.32
C ILE A 13 -18.92 -1.72 16.38
N ILE A 14 -18.79 -2.28 15.18
CA ILE A 14 -18.00 -1.68 14.10
C ILE A 14 -18.89 -0.64 13.41
N MET A 15 -18.53 0.64 13.45
CA MET A 15 -19.28 1.71 12.78
C MET A 15 -18.37 2.50 11.84
N PRO A 16 -18.84 2.88 10.64
CA PRO A 16 -18.13 3.84 9.80
C PRO A 16 -18.02 5.20 10.52
N ILE A 17 -16.83 5.82 10.45
CA ILE A 17 -16.45 7.04 11.18
C ILE A 17 -17.48 8.17 11.05
N LEU A 18 -18.12 8.30 9.88
CA LEU A 18 -19.09 9.36 9.59
C LEU A 18 -20.37 9.28 10.46
N ASN A 19 -20.78 8.07 10.88
CA ASN A 19 -21.95 7.90 11.76
C ASN A 19 -21.61 8.17 13.24
N PHE A 20 -20.32 8.21 13.60
CA PHE A 20 -19.88 8.42 14.97
C PHE A 20 -19.97 9.88 15.42
N GLN A 21 -19.71 10.82 14.51
CA GLN A 21 -19.74 12.26 14.79
C GLN A 21 -21.16 12.79 15.09
N ASN A 22 -22.20 12.15 14.56
CA ASN A 22 -23.59 12.57 14.77
C ASN A 22 -24.10 12.28 16.20
N PHE A 23 -23.47 11.37 16.94
CA PHE A 23 -23.85 11.02 18.31
C PHE A 23 -23.04 11.76 19.39
N PHE A 24 -21.85 12.27 19.04
CA PHE A 24 -20.98 12.93 20.00
C PHE A 24 -20.49 14.25 19.43
N SER A 25 -21.00 15.35 19.96
CA SER A 25 -20.73 16.72 19.46
C SER A 25 -19.29 17.20 19.65
N LYS A 26 -18.38 16.39 20.20
CA LYS A 26 -17.01 16.82 20.54
C LYS A 26 -16.00 15.67 20.66
N ILE A 27 -15.86 14.87 19.60
CA ILE A 27 -14.75 13.91 19.50
C ILE A 27 -13.86 14.33 18.33
N THR A 28 -12.67 14.82 18.66
CA THR A 28 -11.58 15.03 17.69
C THR A 28 -10.77 13.75 17.64
N LEU A 29 -10.83 13.03 16.52
CA LEU A 29 -9.96 11.89 16.26
C LEU A 29 -8.75 12.41 15.48
N GLU A 30 -7.56 12.23 16.03
CA GLU A 30 -6.30 12.43 15.29
C GLU A 30 -5.98 11.15 14.49
N PRO A 31 -5.55 11.25 13.23
CA PRO A 31 -5.50 10.13 12.29
C PRO A 31 -4.38 9.10 12.51
N GLU A 32 -3.64 9.16 13.63
CA GLU A 32 -2.35 8.47 13.78
C GLU A 32 -2.31 7.24 14.71
N TYR A 33 -3.43 6.69 15.20
CA TYR A 33 -3.33 5.54 16.14
C TYR A 33 -4.35 4.41 15.93
N ASP A 34 -3.84 3.18 15.99
CA ASP A 34 -4.53 1.89 15.84
C ASP A 34 -5.48 1.51 17.00
N LEU A 35 -5.61 2.37 18.02
CA LEU A 35 -6.57 2.12 19.10
C LEU A 35 -6.97 3.42 19.81
N ILE A 36 -8.19 3.90 19.55
CA ILE A 36 -8.76 5.01 20.32
C ILE A 36 -9.70 4.45 21.39
N LYS A 37 -9.23 4.42 22.64
CA LYS A 37 -10.08 4.11 23.81
C LYS A 37 -10.81 5.37 24.25
N ILE A 38 -12.06 5.52 23.80
CA ILE A 38 -12.90 6.65 24.22
C ILE A 38 -13.67 6.26 25.49
N LYS A 39 -13.38 6.92 26.62
CA LYS A 39 -14.21 6.83 27.82
C LYS A 39 -15.25 7.95 27.80
N LEU A 40 -16.50 7.60 27.56
CA LEU A 40 -17.61 8.54 27.63
C LEU A 40 -18.07 8.68 29.08
N ASN A 41 -18.01 9.89 29.63
CA ASN A 41 -18.70 10.22 30.88
C ASN A 41 -20.07 10.79 30.48
N GLN A 42 -21.14 10.16 30.99
CA GLN A 42 -22.55 10.41 30.62
C GLN A 42 -22.93 11.90 30.53
N ILE A 43 -23.75 12.24 29.52
CA ILE A 43 -24.74 13.31 29.59
C ILE A 43 -26.10 12.63 29.31
N ASP A 44 -26.83 12.41 30.40
CA ASP A 44 -28.25 12.10 30.55
C ASP A 44 -28.93 11.23 29.48
N GLY A 45 -28.97 9.91 29.74
CA GLY A 45 -29.81 9.00 28.95
C GLY A 45 -29.59 7.50 29.18
N ASN A 46 -29.52 7.06 30.42
CA ASN A 46 -29.60 5.66 30.85
C ASN A 46 -28.72 4.63 30.10
N LEU A 47 -27.42 4.66 30.39
CA LEU A 47 -26.47 3.60 30.02
C LEU A 47 -25.79 3.01 31.27
N ASN A 48 -26.54 2.57 32.28
CA ASN A 48 -26.12 1.75 33.45
C ASN A 48 -24.69 1.89 34.03
N GLY A 49 -24.05 3.07 33.95
CA GLY A 49 -22.70 3.33 34.47
C GLY A 49 -21.57 2.46 33.88
N LYS A 50 -21.80 1.71 32.80
CA LYS A 50 -20.78 0.84 32.20
C LYS A 50 -19.99 1.60 31.12
N PRO A 51 -18.65 1.45 31.06
CA PRO A 51 -17.86 1.99 29.97
C PRO A 51 -18.20 1.26 28.67
N PHE A 52 -18.34 2.00 27.58
CA PHE A 52 -18.32 1.44 26.22
C PHE A 52 -16.89 1.51 25.70
N TYR A 53 -16.49 0.50 24.94
CA TYR A 53 -15.24 0.48 24.23
C TYR A 53 -15.55 0.46 22.74
N PHE A 54 -14.92 1.35 21.99
CA PHE A 54 -14.93 1.31 20.54
C PHE A 54 -13.59 0.76 20.07
N ASN A 55 -13.63 -0.18 19.13
CA ASN A 55 -12.44 -0.63 18.44
C ASN A 55 -12.48 -0.02 17.04
N PHE A 56 -11.54 0.88 16.76
CA PHE A 56 -11.33 1.41 15.42
C PHE A 56 -10.17 0.63 14.83
N VAL A 57 -10.47 -0.24 13.88
CA VAL A 57 -9.43 -0.94 13.11
C VAL A 57 -9.21 -0.16 11.84
N ARG A 58 -7.97 0.25 11.58
CA ARG A 58 -7.60 0.80 10.27
C ARG A 58 -7.64 -0.34 9.27
N GLU A 59 -8.44 -0.21 8.21
CA GLU A 59 -8.35 -1.14 7.08
C GLU A 59 -7.04 -0.87 6.35
N ASN A 60 -6.24 -1.91 6.16
CA ASN A 60 -5.00 -1.82 5.39
C ASN A 60 -5.32 -1.45 3.94
N ARG A 61 -4.61 -0.48 3.37
CA ARG A 61 -4.84 0.00 2.00
C ARG A 61 -3.76 -0.53 1.08
N VAL A 62 -4.14 -0.79 -0.16
CA VAL A 62 -3.19 -1.28 -1.17
C VAL A 62 -2.08 -0.24 -1.38
N PRO A 63 -0.80 -0.68 -1.48
CA PRO A 63 0.29 0.16 -1.98
C PRO A 63 -0.07 0.81 -3.32
N VAL A 64 0.52 1.95 -3.62
CA VAL A 64 0.30 2.66 -4.89
C VAL A 64 1.62 2.71 -5.66
N LEU A 65 1.69 2.00 -6.79
CA LEU A 65 2.78 2.13 -7.76
C LEU A 65 2.47 3.33 -8.67
N GLN A 66 3.36 4.33 -8.70
CA GLN A 66 3.22 5.43 -9.64
C GLN A 66 3.34 4.89 -11.05
N TYR A 67 2.42 5.29 -11.94
CA TYR A 67 2.43 4.88 -13.34
C TYR A 67 3.80 5.12 -14.00
N ILE A 68 4.33 4.05 -14.58
CA ILE A 68 5.57 4.03 -15.37
C ILE A 68 5.19 3.95 -16.84
N ASP A 69 5.50 4.98 -17.62
CA ASP A 69 5.32 4.91 -19.07
C ASP A 69 6.37 3.95 -19.68
N LYS A 70 6.33 3.78 -21.00
CA LYS A 70 7.35 3.03 -21.73
C LYS A 70 8.75 3.56 -21.40
N VAL A 71 9.66 2.63 -21.15
CA VAL A 71 11.04 2.97 -20.81
C VAL A 71 11.91 2.75 -22.04
N ASN A 72 12.44 3.84 -22.58
CA ASN A 72 13.51 3.77 -23.56
C ASN A 72 14.81 3.47 -22.82
N ILE A 73 15.48 2.40 -23.22
CA ILE A 73 16.74 1.96 -22.62
C ILE A 73 17.87 2.13 -23.65
N PRO A 74 19.08 2.47 -23.20
CA PRO A 74 20.23 2.61 -24.09
C PRO A 74 20.59 1.27 -24.75
N ASP A 75 21.32 1.37 -25.87
CA ASP A 75 21.88 0.24 -26.61
C ASP A 75 23.07 -0.40 -25.87
N THR A 76 22.83 -0.80 -24.63
CA THR A 76 23.78 -1.42 -23.71
C THR A 76 23.22 -2.72 -23.15
N ARG A 77 24.11 -3.61 -22.69
CA ARG A 77 23.68 -4.84 -22.02
C ARG A 77 23.13 -4.59 -20.62
N LYS A 78 23.56 -3.51 -19.95
CA LYS A 78 23.17 -3.17 -18.58
C LYS A 78 22.43 -1.85 -18.59
N TYR A 79 21.29 -1.82 -17.92
CA TYR A 79 20.46 -0.63 -17.81
C TYR A 79 19.71 -0.65 -16.49
N ALA A 80 19.30 0.53 -16.04
CA ALA A 80 18.50 0.70 -14.85
C ALA A 80 17.53 1.86 -15.04
N PHE A 81 16.39 1.77 -14.37
CA PHE A 81 15.47 2.90 -14.28
C PHE A 81 14.94 3.02 -12.85
N THR A 82 14.38 4.18 -12.55
CA THR A 82 13.80 4.47 -11.23
C THR A 82 12.27 4.52 -11.31
N PHE A 83 11.60 4.06 -10.27
CA PHE A 83 10.16 4.22 -10.10
C PHE A 83 9.81 4.61 -8.67
N LYS A 84 8.57 5.08 -8.47
CA LYS A 84 8.04 5.45 -7.15
C LYS A 84 6.84 4.60 -6.79
N ALA A 85 6.71 4.34 -5.51
CA ALA A 85 5.61 3.63 -4.92
C ALA A 85 5.43 4.06 -3.47
N VAL A 86 4.19 4.16 -3.00
CA VAL A 86 3.89 4.65 -1.67
C VAL A 86 2.90 3.70 -1.02
N ASP A 87 3.20 3.27 0.19
CA ASP A 87 2.22 2.64 1.05
C ASP A 87 1.42 3.72 1.77
N PRO A 88 0.10 3.81 1.59
CA PRO A 88 -0.70 4.82 2.29
C PRO A 88 -0.65 4.65 3.80
N ASP A 89 -0.40 3.44 4.29
CA ASP A 89 -0.33 3.07 5.70
C ASP A 89 1.07 3.15 6.31
N GLU A 90 2.06 3.51 5.48
CA GLU A 90 3.49 3.59 5.80
C GLU A 90 4.14 2.23 6.11
N ASP A 91 3.53 1.14 5.64
CA ASP A 91 4.10 -0.19 5.74
C ASP A 91 5.36 -0.34 4.86
N ASN A 92 6.20 -1.31 5.25
CA ASN A 92 7.38 -1.66 4.47
C ASN A 92 6.98 -2.33 3.15
N LEU A 93 7.45 -1.76 2.04
CA LEU A 93 7.16 -2.28 0.71
C LEU A 93 8.18 -3.33 0.27
N ARG A 94 7.67 -4.42 -0.31
CA ARG A 94 8.42 -5.44 -1.03
C ARG A 94 8.18 -5.29 -2.53
N ILE A 95 9.27 -5.20 -3.28
CA ILE A 95 9.24 -5.12 -4.74
C ILE A 95 9.53 -6.50 -5.33
N ILE A 96 8.66 -6.98 -6.21
CA ILE A 96 8.77 -8.29 -6.84
C ILE A 96 8.70 -8.10 -8.37
N PRO A 97 9.84 -8.10 -9.06
CA PRO A 97 9.87 -8.01 -10.51
C PRO A 97 9.73 -9.40 -11.13
N THR A 98 9.05 -9.46 -12.28
CA THR A 98 8.98 -10.67 -13.11
C THR A 98 9.43 -10.30 -14.52
N THR A 99 10.41 -11.03 -15.04
CA THR A 99 10.86 -10.97 -16.44
C THR A 99 10.41 -12.23 -17.19
N TYR A 100 10.30 -12.13 -18.52
CA TYR A 100 9.78 -13.24 -19.33
C TYR A 100 10.86 -13.95 -20.14
N ASP A 101 11.75 -13.23 -20.85
CA ASP A 101 12.75 -13.91 -21.71
C ASP A 101 14.12 -13.22 -21.77
N LYS A 102 14.18 -11.97 -22.27
CA LYS A 102 15.43 -11.40 -22.83
C LYS A 102 16.33 -10.71 -21.81
N ILE A 103 15.86 -10.57 -20.57
CA ILE A 103 16.44 -9.73 -19.55
C ILE A 103 16.32 -10.39 -18.18
N ASP A 104 17.36 -10.22 -17.38
CA ASP A 104 17.42 -10.68 -16.00
C ASP A 104 17.48 -9.47 -15.08
N ILE A 105 16.76 -9.50 -13.95
CA ILE A 105 16.94 -8.50 -12.90
C ILE A 105 18.24 -8.78 -12.19
N THR A 106 19.09 -7.75 -12.11
CA THR A 106 20.38 -7.82 -11.39
C THR A 106 20.28 -7.25 -9.98
N SER A 107 19.47 -6.22 -9.77
CA SER A 107 19.21 -5.67 -8.44
C SER A 107 17.92 -4.86 -8.38
N ILE A 108 17.36 -4.77 -7.17
CA ILE A 108 16.40 -3.75 -6.77
C ILE A 108 16.88 -3.15 -5.48
N THR A 109 17.04 -1.84 -5.45
CA THR A 109 17.48 -1.12 -4.26
C THR A 109 16.67 0.15 -4.06
N PRO A 110 16.36 0.53 -2.81
CA PRO A 110 15.86 1.87 -2.52
C PRO A 110 16.83 2.94 -3.05
N ASP A 111 16.29 4.01 -3.62
CA ASP A 111 17.06 5.20 -3.97
C ASP A 111 17.35 5.98 -2.68
N THR A 112 18.63 6.14 -2.34
CA THR A 112 19.03 6.83 -1.10
C THR A 112 18.91 8.35 -1.19
N THR A 113 18.63 8.90 -2.38
CA THR A 113 18.48 10.34 -2.61
C THR A 113 17.05 10.82 -2.42
N GLU A 114 16.06 9.92 -2.47
CA GLU A 114 14.64 10.28 -2.46
C GLU A 114 13.79 9.19 -1.81
N LYS A 115 12.96 9.57 -0.83
CA LYS A 115 12.03 8.64 -0.14
C LYS A 115 11.06 8.03 -1.17
N ASN A 116 10.67 6.77 -0.96
CA ASN A 116 9.63 6.08 -1.75
C ASN A 116 10.00 5.90 -3.23
N LYS A 117 11.29 5.84 -3.53
CA LYS A 117 11.82 5.62 -4.87
C LYS A 117 12.76 4.42 -4.85
N TRP A 118 12.71 3.63 -5.90
CA TRP A 118 13.56 2.45 -6.08
C TRP A 118 14.25 2.53 -7.44
N ILE A 119 15.42 1.89 -7.50
CA ILE A 119 16.20 1.65 -8.70
C ILE A 119 16.08 0.16 -8.98
N VAL A 120 15.63 -0.19 -10.19
CA VAL A 120 15.67 -1.56 -10.70
C VAL A 120 16.68 -1.63 -11.83
N ALA A 121 17.63 -2.56 -11.72
CA ALA A 121 18.70 -2.77 -12.67
C ALA A 121 18.56 -4.13 -13.35
N PHE A 122 18.84 -4.16 -14.65
CA PHE A 122 18.68 -5.32 -15.50
C PHE A 122 19.93 -5.57 -16.34
N GLU A 123 20.09 -6.82 -16.78
CA GLU A 123 21.07 -7.21 -17.77
C GLU A 123 20.41 -8.02 -18.88
N SER A 124 20.70 -7.67 -20.13
CA SER A 124 20.25 -8.42 -21.30
C SER A 124 21.07 -9.69 -21.49
N ASN A 125 20.41 -10.84 -21.53
CA ASN A 125 21.05 -12.14 -21.71
C ASN A 125 21.29 -12.50 -23.19
N ILE A 126 20.63 -11.81 -24.12
CA ILE A 126 20.77 -11.99 -25.57
C ILE A 126 21.48 -10.82 -26.27
N GLY A 127 21.92 -9.81 -25.52
CA GLY A 127 22.52 -8.59 -26.10
C GLY A 127 21.46 -7.56 -26.47
N LYS A 128 21.05 -7.49 -27.73
CA LYS A 128 20.10 -6.46 -28.21
C LYS A 128 18.70 -7.03 -28.45
N PHE A 129 17.67 -6.25 -28.16
CA PHE A 129 16.27 -6.58 -28.42
C PHE A 129 15.44 -5.34 -28.76
N ASN A 130 14.44 -5.45 -29.63
CA ASN A 130 13.59 -4.30 -29.96
C ASN A 130 12.69 -3.91 -28.77
N THR A 131 11.97 -4.89 -28.24
CA THR A 131 11.03 -4.71 -27.13
C THR A 131 11.04 -5.92 -26.19
N GLU A 132 10.82 -5.64 -24.91
CA GLU A 132 10.58 -6.64 -23.87
C GLU A 132 9.55 -6.09 -22.87
N THR A 133 8.82 -6.98 -22.20
CA THR A 133 7.89 -6.63 -21.13
C THR A 133 8.39 -7.14 -19.79
N ILE A 134 8.18 -6.35 -18.75
CA ILE A 134 8.36 -6.77 -17.36
C ILE A 134 7.07 -6.52 -16.60
N ARG A 135 6.90 -7.25 -15.50
CA ARG A 135 5.88 -6.93 -14.50
C ARG A 135 6.58 -6.50 -13.21
N LEU A 136 6.16 -5.37 -12.64
CA LEU A 136 6.56 -4.95 -11.30
C LEU A 136 5.37 -5.05 -10.36
N ASP A 137 5.48 -5.87 -9.33
CA ASP A 137 4.54 -5.93 -8.22
C ASP A 137 5.14 -5.19 -7.01
N VAL A 138 4.36 -4.30 -6.41
CA VAL A 138 4.68 -3.59 -5.16
C VAL A 138 3.69 -4.04 -4.11
N CYS A 139 4.18 -4.75 -3.09
CA CYS A 139 3.36 -5.35 -2.06
C CYS A 139 3.73 -4.85 -0.67
N ASP A 140 2.76 -4.74 0.21
CA ASP A 140 2.96 -4.72 1.65
C ASP A 140 2.85 -6.17 2.19
N SER A 141 2.42 -6.35 3.44
CA SER A 141 2.21 -7.67 4.03
C SER A 141 0.94 -8.42 3.58
N MET A 142 -0.01 -7.73 2.94
CA MET A 142 -1.38 -8.19 2.68
C MET A 142 -1.87 -7.97 1.23
N TYR A 143 -1.49 -6.87 0.59
CA TYR A 143 -1.95 -6.42 -0.72
C TYR A 143 -0.81 -6.04 -1.64
N CYS A 144 -1.10 -6.01 -2.95
CA CYS A 144 -0.17 -5.61 -3.99
C CYS A 144 -0.85 -4.72 -5.04
N ASP A 145 -0.11 -3.74 -5.54
CA ASP A 145 -0.37 -3.07 -6.81
C ASP A 145 0.67 -3.53 -7.84
N TYR A 146 0.37 -3.42 -9.12
CA TYR A 146 1.26 -3.89 -10.17
C TYR A 146 1.13 -3.14 -11.48
N GLN A 147 2.20 -3.18 -12.27
CA GLN A 147 2.19 -2.71 -13.63
C GLN A 147 3.02 -3.60 -14.56
N THR A 148 2.50 -3.84 -15.77
CA THR A 148 3.29 -4.35 -16.90
C THR A 148 3.89 -3.18 -17.68
N ILE A 149 5.21 -3.21 -17.87
CA ILE A 149 6.00 -2.11 -18.45
C ILE A 149 6.68 -2.63 -19.71
N GLU A 150 6.59 -1.86 -20.79
CA GLU A 150 7.29 -2.12 -22.04
C GLU A 150 8.64 -1.40 -22.04
N LEU A 151 9.71 -2.16 -22.25
CA LEU A 151 11.07 -1.69 -22.40
C LEU A 151 11.41 -1.67 -23.89
N ARG A 152 11.93 -0.55 -24.38
CA ARG A 152 12.33 -0.36 -25.78
C ARG A 152 13.80 -0.02 -25.84
N GLN A 153 14.58 -0.84 -26.55
CA GLN A 153 15.96 -0.50 -26.82
C GLN A 153 16.04 0.36 -28.08
N GLU A 154 16.75 1.48 -27.99
CA GLU A 154 17.04 2.36 -29.13
C GLU A 154 18.20 1.83 -29.99
#